data_AF-A0A6H2A029-F1
#
_entry.id   AF-A0A6H2A029-F1
#
_cell.length_a   1.000
_cell.length_b   1.000
_cell.length_c   1.000
_cell.angle_alpha   90.00
_cell.angle_beta   90.00
_cell.angle_gamma   90.00
#
_symmetry.space_group_name_H-M   'P 1'
#
loop_
_entity.id
_entity.type
_entity.pdbx_description
1 polymer ?
#
loop_
_entity_poly.entity_id
_entity_poly.type
_entity_poly.pdbx_seq_one_letter_code
_entity_poly.pdbx_strand_id
1 'polypeptide(L)'
;PESLPKQIAFRDGYRYQLAEHFSIYIDIYHYKDIDTEFISLTKHGFLTIKSGYACDGPSGPTKIICDILTILGCIPLVGRFFKWLKWKILNPIMKGAFIHDALYQLMRQGLLPQEARLPSDKELRKICLEDGMNKFRANYVFVGVRKGAGYAADPKNKKRVYKAPV
;
A
#
# COMPACT_ATOMS: atom_id res chain seq x y z
N PRO A 1 4.48 -1.92 26.99
CA PRO A 1 3.82 -1.81 25.66
C PRO A 1 4.87 -1.40 24.62
N GLU A 2 5.34 -2.39 23.87
CA GLU A 2 6.29 -2.21 22.78
C GLU A 2 5.69 -1.21 21.77
N SER A 3 6.39 -0.11 21.51
CA SER A 3 5.92 0.90 20.58
C SER A 3 5.84 0.26 19.19
N LEU A 4 4.67 0.33 18.56
CA LEU A 4 4.47 -0.23 17.22
C LEU A 4 5.54 0.33 16.27
N PRO A 5 6.14 -0.50 15.40
CA PRO A 5 7.18 -0.05 14.49
C PRO A 5 6.61 1.05 13.59
N LYS A 6 7.23 2.24 13.64
CA LYS A 6 6.80 3.40 12.83
C LYS A 6 7.17 3.26 11.34
N GLN A 7 8.02 2.30 11.01
CA GLN A 7 8.62 2.09 9.69
C GLN A 7 8.31 0.70 9.17
N ILE A 8 8.31 0.55 7.85
CA ILE A 8 8.20 -0.74 7.17
C ILE A 8 9.55 -1.15 6.59
N ALA A 9 9.92 -2.42 6.76
CA ALA A 9 11.14 -3.00 6.23
C ALA A 9 10.84 -3.84 4.97
N PHE A 10 11.70 -3.73 3.94
CA PHE A 10 11.55 -4.45 2.68
C PHE A 10 12.70 -5.41 2.43
N ARG A 11 12.41 -6.53 1.75
CA ARG A 11 13.45 -7.43 1.26
C ARG A 11 14.04 -6.89 -0.04
N ASP A 12 15.35 -6.73 -0.08
CA ASP A 12 16.07 -6.42 -1.30
C ASP A 12 15.98 -7.60 -2.29
N GLY A 13 15.97 -7.31 -3.60
CA GLY A 13 15.81 -8.34 -4.65
C GLY A 13 14.37 -8.83 -4.87
N TYR A 14 13.40 -8.45 -4.03
CA TYR A 14 11.97 -8.76 -4.20
C TYR A 14 11.16 -7.51 -4.49
N ARG A 15 10.13 -7.64 -5.32
CA ARG A 15 9.26 -6.50 -5.66
C ARG A 15 8.29 -6.23 -4.50
N TYR A 16 8.58 -5.18 -3.73
CA TYR A 16 7.73 -4.65 -2.65
C TYR A 16 7.21 -5.74 -1.69
N GLN A 17 8.14 -6.54 -1.17
CA GLN A 17 7.84 -7.56 -0.17
C GLN A 17 8.27 -7.09 1.22
N LEU A 18 7.39 -7.24 2.22
CA LEU A 18 7.72 -6.95 3.61
C LEU A 18 8.74 -7.96 4.15
N ALA A 19 9.78 -7.43 4.81
CA ALA A 19 10.77 -8.22 5.54
C ALA A 19 10.24 -8.65 6.92
N GLU A 20 9.43 -7.80 7.56
CA GLU A 20 8.97 -7.96 8.94
C GLU A 20 7.46 -7.73 9.04
N HIS A 21 6.86 -8.19 10.15
CA HIS A 21 5.48 -7.86 10.47
C HIS A 21 5.34 -6.36 10.70
N PHE A 22 4.31 -5.76 10.15
CA PHE A 22 3.97 -4.37 10.38
C PHE A 22 2.54 -4.28 10.90
N SER A 23 2.37 -3.58 12.02
CA SER A 23 1.08 -3.43 12.69
C SER A 23 0.76 -1.98 12.97
N ILE A 24 -0.50 -1.60 12.76
CA ILE A 24 -0.99 -0.23 12.93
C ILE A 24 -2.47 -0.24 13.33
N TYR A 25 -2.86 0.76 14.12
CA TYR A 25 -4.28 1.06 14.35
C TYR A 25 -4.84 1.91 13.21
N ILE A 26 -5.93 1.44 12.61
CA ILE A 26 -6.69 2.13 11.57
C ILE A 26 -8.13 2.34 12.03
N ASP A 27 -8.78 3.39 11.55
CA ASP A 27 -10.18 3.68 11.87
C ASP A 27 -11.14 2.92 10.94
N ILE A 28 -10.92 1.60 10.84
CA ILE A 28 -11.71 0.68 10.00
C ILE A 28 -12.08 -0.53 10.85
N TYR A 29 -13.35 -0.62 11.20
CA TYR A 29 -13.89 -1.68 12.04
C TYR A 29 -14.65 -2.72 11.21
N HIS A 30 -14.56 -3.97 11.65
CA HIS A 30 -15.32 -5.08 11.10
C HIS A 30 -16.06 -5.79 12.24
N TYR A 31 -17.19 -6.43 11.95
CA TYR A 31 -18.01 -7.09 12.98
C TYR A 31 -17.34 -8.35 13.57
N LYS A 32 -16.32 -8.89 12.88
CA LYS A 32 -15.52 -10.04 13.30
C LYS A 32 -14.04 -9.78 13.06
N ASP A 33 -13.19 -10.59 13.67
CA ASP A 33 -11.78 -10.62 13.33
C ASP A 33 -11.59 -11.32 11.96
N ILE A 34 -10.66 -10.79 11.18
CA ILE A 34 -10.24 -11.36 9.91
C ILE A 34 -8.80 -11.81 10.09
N ASP A 35 -8.52 -13.09 9.88
CA ASP A 35 -7.15 -13.60 9.85
C ASP A 35 -6.93 -14.41 8.56
N THR A 36 -5.88 -14.06 7.84
CA THR A 36 -5.45 -14.68 6.59
C THR A 36 -3.96 -15.00 6.67
N GLU A 37 -3.41 -15.67 5.66
CA GLU A 37 -1.99 -16.01 5.60
C GLU A 37 -1.07 -14.80 5.82
N PHE A 38 -1.42 -13.65 5.24
CA PHE A 38 -0.58 -12.45 5.28
C PHE A 38 -1.20 -11.21 5.92
N ILE A 39 -2.50 -11.22 6.23
CA ILE A 39 -3.22 -10.04 6.75
C ILE A 39 -4.10 -10.47 7.91
N SER A 40 -4.00 -9.75 9.04
CA SER A 40 -4.91 -9.85 10.17
C SER A 40 -5.52 -8.49 10.45
N LEU A 41 -6.84 -8.40 10.58
CA LEU A 41 -7.57 -7.20 10.98
C LEU A 41 -8.51 -7.56 12.13
N THR A 42 -8.29 -6.99 13.30
CA THR A 42 -9.20 -7.19 14.43
C THR A 42 -10.44 -6.31 14.29
N LYS A 43 -11.52 -6.70 14.96
CA LYS A 43 -12.76 -5.92 15.07
C LYS A 43 -12.56 -4.51 15.65
N HIS A 44 -11.44 -4.29 16.34
CA HIS A 44 -11.05 -3.02 16.95
C HIS A 44 -10.12 -2.18 16.06
N GLY A 45 -9.95 -2.53 14.78
CA GLY A 45 -9.16 -1.76 13.83
C GLY A 45 -7.65 -1.95 13.97
N PHE A 46 -7.20 -3.04 14.61
CA PHE A 46 -5.78 -3.39 14.65
C PHE A 46 -5.42 -4.20 13.40
N LEU A 47 -4.75 -3.56 12.44
CA LEU A 47 -4.27 -4.18 11.22
C LEU A 47 -2.84 -4.67 11.41
N THR A 48 -2.59 -5.93 11.06
CA THR A 48 -1.26 -6.53 10.98
C THR A 48 -1.04 -7.10 9.58
N ILE A 49 -0.02 -6.60 8.89
CA ILE A 49 0.47 -7.14 7.63
C ILE A 49 1.69 -7.99 7.96
N LYS A 50 1.60 -9.29 7.69
CA LYS A 50 2.61 -10.28 8.09
C LYS A 50 3.81 -10.25 7.14
N SER A 51 4.96 -10.66 7.66
CA SER A 51 6.19 -10.81 6.85
C SER A 51 5.93 -11.67 5.61
N GLY A 52 6.56 -11.33 4.48
CA GLY A 52 6.38 -12.01 3.21
C GLY A 52 5.24 -11.49 2.35
N TYR A 53 4.36 -10.63 2.88
CA TYR A 53 3.33 -9.96 2.09
C TYR A 53 3.96 -9.16 0.94
N ALA A 54 3.51 -9.44 -0.29
CA ALA A 54 3.93 -8.75 -1.49
C ALA A 54 2.85 -7.77 -1.94
N CYS A 55 3.20 -6.49 -1.98
CA CYS A 55 2.33 -5.44 -2.48
C CYS A 55 2.54 -5.24 -3.99
N ASP A 56 1.47 -4.93 -4.74
CA ASP A 56 1.60 -4.56 -6.16
C ASP A 56 2.38 -3.23 -6.35
N GLY A 57 2.57 -2.48 -5.27
CA GLY A 57 3.18 -1.15 -5.21
C GLY A 57 2.15 -0.03 -5.43
N PRO A 58 2.57 1.24 -5.41
CA PRO A 58 1.66 2.36 -5.65
C PRO A 58 1.04 2.26 -7.06
N SER A 59 -0.28 2.05 -7.11
CA SER A 59 -1.07 2.01 -8.34
C SER A 59 -1.51 3.41 -8.78
N GLY A 60 -1.35 3.74 -10.06
CA GLY A 60 -1.87 4.98 -10.66
C GLY A 60 -0.77 5.95 -11.16
N PRO A 61 -1.03 7.27 -11.23
CA PRO A 61 -0.13 8.26 -11.80
C PRO A 61 1.20 8.41 -11.05
N THR A 62 1.46 7.68 -9.97
CA THR A 62 2.77 7.55 -9.34
C THR A 62 3.77 6.77 -10.19
N LYS A 63 3.30 5.83 -11.04
CA LYS A 63 4.10 5.32 -12.17
C LYS A 63 4.45 6.47 -13.09
N ILE A 64 3.43 7.22 -13.54
CA ILE A 64 3.57 8.35 -14.46
C ILE A 64 4.49 9.45 -13.89
N ILE A 65 4.45 9.78 -12.60
CA ILE A 65 5.33 10.80 -11.99
C ILE A 65 6.78 10.31 -11.93
N CYS A 66 7.02 9.02 -11.63
CA CYS A 66 8.38 8.46 -11.67
C CYS A 66 8.88 8.27 -13.11
N ASP A 67 7.99 7.88 -14.03
CA ASP A 67 8.27 7.67 -15.45
C ASP A 67 8.51 9.01 -16.15
N ILE A 68 7.73 10.07 -15.88
CA ILE A 68 7.97 11.43 -16.39
C ILE A 68 9.31 11.97 -15.89
N LEU A 69 9.65 11.77 -14.61
CA LEU A 69 10.97 12.17 -14.09
C LEU A 69 12.13 11.37 -14.72
N THR A 70 11.85 10.17 -15.23
CA THR A 70 12.83 9.32 -15.94
C THR A 70 12.90 9.67 -17.44
N ILE A 71 11.77 10.03 -18.06
CA ILE A 71 11.60 10.33 -19.49
C ILE A 71 12.05 11.77 -19.84
N LEU A 72 11.90 12.73 -18.93
CA LEU A 72 12.27 14.14 -19.18
C LEU A 72 13.79 14.39 -19.27
N GLY A 73 14.65 13.38 -19.11
CA GLY A 73 16.09 13.49 -19.37
C GLY A 73 16.87 14.48 -18.49
N CYS A 74 16.23 15.14 -17.51
CA CYS A 74 16.84 16.19 -16.70
C CYS A 74 17.82 15.70 -15.63
N ILE A 75 18.09 14.39 -15.54
CA ILE A 75 19.01 13.84 -14.52
C ILE A 75 20.00 12.90 -15.22
N PRO A 76 21.29 13.26 -15.33
CA PRO A 76 22.31 12.32 -15.76
C PRO A 76 22.37 11.17 -14.76
N LEU A 77 22.47 9.94 -15.28
CA LEU A 77 22.65 8.69 -14.56
C LEU A 77 23.80 8.74 -13.54
N VAL A 78 23.53 9.19 -12.32
CA VAL A 78 24.39 8.91 -11.15
C VAL A 78 23.58 8.00 -10.23
N GLY A 79 23.79 6.69 -10.37
CA GLY A 79 22.91 5.66 -9.79
C GLY A 79 22.61 5.81 -8.30
N ARG A 80 23.52 6.39 -7.51
CA ARG A 80 23.29 6.67 -6.07
C ARG A 80 22.34 7.84 -5.83
N PHE A 81 22.41 8.91 -6.63
CA PHE A 81 21.51 10.06 -6.53
C PHE A 81 20.09 9.70 -6.96
N PHE A 82 19.94 8.90 -8.02
CA PHE A 82 18.63 8.47 -8.49
C PHE A 82 17.96 7.49 -7.52
N LYS A 83 18.73 6.56 -6.92
CA LYS A 83 18.22 5.70 -5.84
C LYS A 83 17.74 6.52 -4.66
N TRP A 84 18.51 7.53 -4.23
CA TRP A 84 18.14 8.46 -3.16
C TRP A 84 16.89 9.30 -3.49
N LEU A 85 16.81 9.86 -4.70
CA LEU A 85 15.68 10.68 -5.13
C LEU A 85 14.39 9.86 -5.27
N LYS A 86 14.48 8.67 -5.87
CA LYS A 86 13.37 7.70 -5.94
C LYS A 86 12.89 7.32 -4.54
N TRP A 87 13.81 7.07 -3.61
CA TRP A 87 13.47 6.79 -2.21
C TRP A 87 12.79 8.00 -1.56
N LYS A 88 13.34 9.21 -1.71
CA LYS A 88 12.76 10.44 -1.15
C LYS A 88 11.35 10.74 -1.66
N ILE A 89 11.06 10.41 -2.93
CA ILE A 89 9.75 10.63 -3.55
C ILE A 89 8.74 9.53 -3.17
N LEU A 90 9.16 8.26 -3.13
CA LEU A 90 8.27 7.12 -2.89
C LEU A 90 8.03 6.84 -1.40
N ASN A 91 9.01 7.12 -0.53
CA ASN A 91 8.98 6.76 0.89
C ASN A 91 7.67 7.17 1.59
N PRO A 92 7.12 8.39 1.40
CA PRO A 92 5.89 8.80 2.08
C PRO A 92 4.62 8.07 1.61
N ILE A 93 4.68 7.37 0.47
CA ILE A 93 3.52 6.65 -0.10
C ILE A 93 3.58 5.18 0.29
N MET A 94 4.77 4.61 0.42
CA MET A 94 4.96 3.16 0.54
C MET A 94 4.16 2.59 1.70
N LYS A 95 4.28 3.17 2.91
CA LYS A 95 3.54 2.67 4.09
C LYS A 95 2.04 2.66 3.88
N GLY A 96 1.49 3.78 3.40
CA GLY A 96 0.07 3.88 3.08
C GLY A 96 -0.35 2.92 1.98
N ALA A 97 0.50 2.68 0.97
CA ALA A 97 0.20 1.76 -0.14
C ALA A 97 0.08 0.31 0.32
N PHE A 98 0.91 -0.14 1.27
CA PHE A 98 0.79 -1.49 1.84
C PHE A 98 -0.53 -1.68 2.58
N ILE A 99 -0.90 -0.71 3.41
CA ILE A 99 -2.15 -0.73 4.17
C ILE A 99 -3.34 -0.70 3.21
N HIS A 100 -3.30 0.17 2.20
CA HIS A 100 -4.32 0.28 1.17
C HIS A 100 -4.51 -1.03 0.39
N ASP A 101 -3.41 -1.62 -0.09
CA ASP A 101 -3.43 -2.86 -0.85
C ASP A 101 -3.92 -4.05 -0.01
N ALA A 102 -3.51 -4.16 1.26
CA ALA A 102 -3.98 -5.19 2.17
C ALA A 102 -5.50 -5.11 2.37
N LEU A 103 -6.04 -3.91 2.62
CA LEU A 103 -7.47 -3.70 2.78
C LEU A 103 -8.23 -4.01 1.48
N TYR A 104 -7.67 -3.63 0.33
CA TYR A 104 -8.21 -3.97 -0.98
C TYR A 104 -8.20 -5.47 -1.26
N GLN A 105 -7.17 -6.18 -0.83
CA GLN A 105 -7.13 -7.63 -0.92
C GLN A 105 -8.23 -8.27 -0.07
N LEU A 106 -8.46 -7.79 1.16
CA LEU A 106 -9.56 -8.29 1.98
C LEU A 106 -10.93 -8.03 1.33
N MET A 107 -11.12 -6.85 0.71
CA MET A 107 -12.33 -6.53 -0.06
C MET A 107 -12.51 -7.44 -1.28
N ARG A 108 -11.44 -7.68 -2.03
CA ARG A 108 -11.40 -8.57 -3.19
C ARG A 108 -11.65 -10.04 -2.82
N GLN A 109 -11.29 -10.43 -1.61
CA GLN A 109 -11.57 -11.75 -1.07
C GLN A 109 -12.99 -11.87 -0.46
N GLY A 110 -13.75 -10.77 -0.39
CA GLY A 110 -15.08 -10.73 0.22
C GLY A 110 -15.05 -10.82 1.76
N LEU A 111 -13.88 -10.63 2.38
CA LEU A 111 -13.70 -10.65 3.83
C LEU A 111 -13.99 -9.28 4.45
N LEU A 112 -13.79 -8.21 3.68
CA LEU A 112 -14.10 -6.84 4.07
C LEU A 112 -15.17 -6.25 3.13
N PRO A 113 -16.17 -5.53 3.66
CA PRO A 113 -17.23 -4.92 2.84
C PRO A 113 -16.68 -3.83 1.90
N GLN A 114 -17.30 -3.64 0.73
CA GLN A 114 -16.86 -2.64 -0.27
C GLN A 114 -16.99 -1.19 0.23
N GLU A 115 -17.84 -0.98 1.22
CA GLU A 115 -18.03 0.27 1.97
C GLU A 115 -16.73 0.70 2.65
N ALA A 116 -15.85 -0.24 3.00
CA ALA A 116 -14.54 0.03 3.57
C ALA A 116 -13.55 0.67 2.58
N ARG A 117 -13.89 0.78 1.29
CA ARG A 117 -13.04 1.41 0.27
C ARG A 117 -12.75 2.87 0.58
N LEU A 118 -13.77 3.66 0.92
CA LEU A 118 -13.58 5.08 1.22
C LEU A 118 -12.74 5.30 2.50
N PRO A 119 -13.00 4.61 3.62
CA PRO A 119 -12.10 4.59 4.77
C PRO A 119 -10.66 4.19 4.42
N SER A 120 -10.48 3.13 3.61
CA SER A 120 -9.14 2.68 3.18
C SER A 120 -8.37 3.75 2.40
N ASP A 121 -9.04 4.45 1.48
CA ASP A 121 -8.44 5.53 0.70
C ASP A 121 -8.11 6.75 1.60
N LYS A 122 -8.92 7.02 2.63
CA LYS A 122 -8.66 8.08 3.62
C LYS A 122 -7.45 7.75 4.51
N GLU A 123 -7.32 6.49 4.94
CA GLU A 123 -6.16 6.03 5.72
C GLU A 123 -4.86 6.19 4.92
N LEU A 124 -4.84 5.80 3.63
CA LEU A 124 -3.70 6.06 2.74
C LEU A 124 -3.30 7.54 2.75
N ARG A 125 -4.27 8.45 2.59
CA ARG A 125 -4.03 9.89 2.61
C ARG A 125 -3.48 10.37 3.96
N LYS A 126 -4.05 9.90 5.07
CA LYS A 126 -3.61 10.23 6.43
C LYS A 126 -2.16 9.83 6.65
N ILE A 127 -1.81 8.59 6.31
CA ILE A 127 -0.45 8.07 6.45
C ILE A 127 0.53 8.85 5.56
N CYS A 128 0.14 9.19 4.32
CA CYS A 128 0.98 10.04 3.47
C CYS A 128 1.29 11.40 4.13
N LEU A 129 0.30 12.02 4.79
CA LEU A 129 0.50 13.29 5.51
C LEU A 129 1.41 13.10 6.73
N GLU A 130 1.22 12.02 7.49
CA GLU A 130 2.05 11.68 8.65
C GLU A 130 3.52 11.42 8.26
N ASP A 131 3.75 10.84 7.07
CA ASP A 131 5.09 10.64 6.51
C ASP A 131 5.67 11.88 5.81
N GLY A 132 5.06 13.06 6.03
CA GLY A 132 5.58 14.35 5.60
C GLY A 132 5.22 14.77 4.18
N MET A 133 4.24 14.10 3.54
CA MET A 133 3.75 14.55 2.24
C MET A 133 2.95 15.85 2.36
N ASN A 134 3.21 16.79 1.44
CA ASN A 134 2.42 18.00 1.32
C ASN A 134 0.92 17.68 1.06
N LYS A 135 0.02 18.43 1.71
CA LYS A 135 -1.44 18.31 1.60
C LYS A 135 -1.97 18.30 0.16
N PHE A 136 -1.42 19.11 -0.74
CA PHE A 136 -1.81 19.13 -2.16
C PHE A 136 -1.51 17.80 -2.85
N ARG A 137 -0.29 17.28 -2.63
CA ARG A 137 0.15 16.02 -3.20
C ARG A 137 -0.62 14.83 -2.61
N ALA A 138 -0.88 14.84 -1.31
CA ALA A 138 -1.68 13.80 -0.65
C ALA A 138 -3.13 13.80 -1.16
N ASN A 139 -3.70 14.99 -1.43
CA ASN A 139 -5.03 15.10 -2.04
C ASN A 139 -5.06 14.58 -3.48
N TYR A 140 -4.03 14.87 -4.27
CA TYR A 140 -3.90 14.34 -5.63
C TYR A 140 -3.86 12.80 -5.62
N VAL A 141 -3.06 12.19 -4.73
CA VAL A 141 -2.98 10.72 -4.57
C VAL A 141 -4.36 10.15 -4.21
N PHE A 142 -5.05 10.76 -3.23
CA PHE A 142 -6.39 10.36 -2.83
C PHE A 142 -7.39 10.41 -4.00
N VAL A 143 -7.45 11.51 -4.74
CA VAL A 143 -8.35 11.63 -5.89
C VAL A 143 -8.02 10.60 -6.98
N GLY A 144 -6.73 10.32 -7.20
CA GLY A 144 -6.27 9.30 -8.14
C GLY A 144 -6.80 7.90 -7.80
N VAL A 145 -6.63 7.46 -6.55
CA VAL A 145 -7.13 6.14 -6.12
C VAL A 145 -8.65 6.08 -6.14
N ARG A 146 -9.36 7.17 -5.77
CA ARG A 146 -10.82 7.21 -5.79
C ARG A 146 -11.41 6.94 -7.16
N LYS A 147 -10.81 7.52 -8.21
CA LYS A 147 -11.27 7.40 -9.60
C LYS A 147 -10.83 6.10 -10.26
N GLY A 148 -9.63 5.61 -9.96
CA GLY A 148 -9.01 4.50 -10.72
C GLY A 148 -9.00 3.13 -10.02
N ALA A 149 -9.09 3.07 -8.68
CA ALA A 149 -8.82 1.83 -7.96
C ALA A 149 -10.05 0.94 -7.74
N GLY A 150 -11.27 1.39 -8.09
CA GLY A 150 -12.51 0.63 -7.82
C GLY A 150 -12.48 -0.80 -8.35
N TYR A 151 -11.91 -1.01 -9.55
CA TYR A 151 -11.70 -2.33 -10.13
C TYR A 151 -10.81 -3.23 -9.26
N ALA A 152 -9.76 -2.69 -8.63
CA ALA A 152 -8.83 -3.50 -7.82
C ALA A 152 -9.45 -4.05 -6.51
N ALA A 153 -10.53 -3.44 -6.01
CA ALA A 153 -11.25 -3.92 -4.82
C ALA A 153 -12.36 -4.92 -5.15
N ASP A 154 -12.82 -4.99 -6.41
CA ASP A 154 -13.97 -5.80 -6.81
C ASP A 154 -13.69 -7.31 -6.63
N PRO A 155 -14.57 -8.09 -5.96
CA PRO A 155 -14.42 -9.53 -5.81
C PRO A 155 -14.29 -10.29 -7.15
N LYS A 156 -14.82 -9.74 -8.25
CA LYS A 156 -14.68 -10.30 -9.60
C LYS A 156 -13.22 -10.36 -10.06
N ASN A 157 -12.35 -9.56 -9.46
CA ASN A 157 -10.92 -9.47 -9.82
C ASN A 157 -10.02 -10.26 -8.89
N LYS A 158 -10.55 -11.30 -8.23
CA LYS A 158 -9.75 -12.27 -7.46
C LYS A 158 -8.62 -12.82 -8.34
N LYS A 159 -7.37 -12.69 -7.84
CA LYS A 159 -6.18 -13.13 -8.57
C LYS A 159 -6.23 -14.66 -8.77
N ARG A 160 -5.86 -15.13 -9.96
CA ARG A 160 -5.79 -16.57 -10.28
C ARG A 160 -4.59 -17.20 -9.58
N VAL A 161 -4.75 -18.44 -9.13
CA VAL A 161 -3.68 -19.25 -8.56
C VAL A 161 -3.27 -20.28 -9.61
N TYR A 162 -2.00 -20.25 -10.02
CA TYR A 162 -1.42 -21.25 -10.94
C TYR A 162 -0.69 -22.32 -10.14
N LYS A 163 -0.79 -23.58 -10.55
CA LYS A 163 -0.06 -24.71 -9.98
C LYS A 163 0.88 -25.28 -11.05
N ALA A 164 2.14 -25.50 -10.69
CA ALA A 164 3.09 -26.16 -11.57
C ALA A 164 2.75 -27.65 -11.74
N PRO A 165 3.08 -28.28 -12.88
CA PRO A 165 3.04 -29.74 -12.98
C PRO A 165 4.00 -30.36 -11.96
N VAL A 166 3.62 -31.55 -11.47
CA VAL A 166 4.40 -32.35 -10.52
C VAL A 166 5.65 -32.93 -11.15
#